data_AF-A0A2V0PE69-F1
#
_entry.id   AF-A0A2V0PE69-F1
#
_cell.length_a   1.000
_cell.length_b   1.000
_cell.length_c   1.000
_cell.angle_alpha   90.00
_cell.angle_beta   90.00
_cell.angle_gamma   90.00
#
_symmetry.space_group_name_H-M   'P 1'
#
loop_
_entity.id
_entity.type
_entity.pdbx_description
1 polymer ?
#
loop_
_entity_poly.entity_id
_entity_poly.type
_entity_poly.pdbx_seq_one_letter_code
_entity_poly.pdbx_strand_id
1 'polypeptide(L)'
;MATNRVFNFAAGPACLPLEVLEQAQADLVSYQGSGMSVMEMSHRSKEFEGIIKSAEADLRKLLDIPDNYKVLFVQGGASTQFAAIPFNFTAPGDAADYVVTGAWSKKAYEEALKLGLKANLAAKGDNKSIPPRDSWKLTPGAKYVHYCDNETIGGVEFPSAPDVGDVPLIADMSSDFLSKPVDVSKYAMIYAGAQKNVGPAGVVIAIVREDLLGHARPDTPTMLDYKVAADNGSMYNTPPCWTIYICGLELKGHRSVGGMRASIYNAMPTAGVEALAEFMGAFRKKHAKASRINGAACRRVTVRSSAVGAPAIEASRHSLPDGSGLEVLHLAAADASKAAARPPLVFVHGSYHAAWCWKENFMPYFSAAGYDCFALSLRCQGGSDRPAGAKVAGNLDSLAADLGSYVSTFPRPPVLVTHSFSGLIAQKYLLTPSAPAVAGAAFLCSVPPSGNKAMVGRFLRRDFFLSMRITWAFVGRSFATSLAACREAFFSPELPEADLKRYQAELAAASPVRLLDLKDMTKQVPLPQPRSAPPRFVLGGELDKVVDVEAVQELAAYCGVPPVVLPGLAHDCMLDARWRDAADALRGWLDGL
;
A
#
# COMPACT_ATOMS: atom_id res chain seq x y z
N MET A 1 -11.37 0.46 -2.63
CA MET A 1 -12.33 0.31 -1.51
C MET A 1 -12.56 1.61 -0.72
N ALA A 2 -13.83 1.99 -0.52
CA ALA A 2 -14.20 2.78 0.65
C ALA A 2 -14.29 1.79 1.82
N THR A 3 -13.19 1.64 2.54
CA THR A 3 -13.10 0.82 3.75
C THR A 3 -14.22 1.22 4.72
N ASN A 4 -14.87 0.28 5.43
CA ASN A 4 -15.76 0.59 6.57
C ASN A 4 -14.98 1.17 7.78
N ARG A 5 -13.85 1.83 7.50
CA ARG A 5 -12.98 2.53 8.43
C ARG A 5 -13.57 3.90 8.63
N VAL A 6 -13.85 4.21 9.88
CA VAL A 6 -14.13 5.57 10.31
C VAL A 6 -12.84 6.37 10.34
N PHE A 7 -12.95 7.68 10.16
CA PHE A 7 -11.81 8.57 10.41
C PHE A 7 -11.50 8.53 11.91
N ASN A 8 -10.34 7.97 12.26
CA ASN A 8 -9.89 7.88 13.65
C ASN A 8 -8.82 8.95 13.92
N PHE A 9 -9.22 9.99 14.66
CA PHE A 9 -8.35 11.10 15.09
C PHE A 9 -7.85 10.93 16.55
N ALA A 10 -7.85 9.72 17.11
CA ALA A 10 -7.38 9.48 18.47
C ALA A 10 -5.90 9.87 18.64
N ALA A 11 -5.56 10.54 19.74
CA ALA A 11 -4.22 11.10 19.99
C ALA A 11 -3.19 10.09 20.56
N GLY A 12 -3.56 8.81 20.72
CA GLY A 12 -2.75 7.77 21.34
C GLY A 12 -3.56 6.86 22.28
N PRO A 13 -3.74 5.56 21.97
CA PRO A 13 -3.28 4.87 20.77
C PRO A 13 -3.86 5.46 19.48
N ALA A 14 -3.02 5.60 18.46
CA ALA A 14 -3.31 6.28 17.21
C ALA A 14 -3.72 5.32 16.08
N CYS A 15 -4.10 5.89 14.94
CA CYS A 15 -4.47 5.11 13.75
C CYS A 15 -3.24 4.45 13.10
N LEU A 16 -3.26 3.11 13.02
CA LEU A 16 -2.27 2.35 12.25
C LEU A 16 -2.62 2.29 10.76
N PRO A 17 -1.61 2.27 9.86
CA PRO A 17 -1.82 1.98 8.44
C PRO A 17 -2.60 0.68 8.24
N LEU A 18 -3.48 0.64 7.24
CA LEU A 18 -4.35 -0.53 7.03
C LEU A 18 -3.50 -1.75 6.64
N GLU A 19 -2.50 -1.52 5.80
CA GLU A 19 -1.59 -2.52 5.28
C GLU A 19 -0.80 -3.21 6.41
N VAL A 20 -0.43 -2.44 7.45
CA VAL A 20 0.22 -2.98 8.66
C VAL A 20 -0.75 -3.89 9.43
N LEU A 21 -2.02 -3.49 9.57
CA LEU A 21 -3.04 -4.30 10.25
C LEU A 21 -3.36 -5.59 9.48
N GLU A 22 -3.44 -5.51 8.15
CA GLU A 22 -3.69 -6.67 7.28
C GLU A 22 -2.52 -7.65 7.31
N GLN A 23 -1.27 -7.16 7.26
CA GLN A 23 -0.10 -8.02 7.39
C GLN A 23 -0.02 -8.66 8.80
N ALA A 24 -0.29 -7.88 9.84
CA ALA A 24 -0.35 -8.39 11.21
C ALA A 24 -1.42 -9.47 11.37
N GLN A 25 -2.59 -9.30 10.74
CA GLN A 25 -3.65 -10.30 10.71
C GLN A 25 -3.19 -11.59 10.00
N ALA A 26 -2.50 -11.47 8.87
CA ALA A 26 -1.98 -12.62 8.13
C ALA A 26 -0.93 -13.41 8.94
N ASP A 27 -0.04 -12.72 9.65
CA ASP A 27 1.00 -13.34 10.46
C ASP A 27 0.54 -13.77 11.87
N LEU A 28 -0.71 -13.47 12.24
CA LEU A 28 -1.20 -13.65 13.62
C LEU A 28 -1.10 -15.10 14.10
N VAL A 29 -1.48 -16.06 13.25
CA VAL A 29 -1.52 -17.49 13.58
C VAL A 29 -0.20 -18.18 13.30
N SER A 30 0.50 -17.78 12.23
CA SER A 30 1.78 -18.36 11.85
C SER A 30 2.61 -17.32 11.12
N TYR A 31 3.61 -16.77 11.80
CA TYR A 31 4.54 -15.82 11.21
C TYR A 31 5.38 -16.47 10.13
N GLN A 32 5.26 -16.01 8.88
CA GLN A 32 6.13 -16.41 7.76
C GLN A 32 6.40 -17.92 7.62
N GLY A 33 5.37 -18.75 7.84
CA GLY A 33 5.48 -20.20 7.73
C GLY A 33 6.26 -20.89 8.86
N SER A 34 6.56 -20.19 9.95
CA SER A 34 7.17 -20.77 11.16
C SER A 34 6.26 -21.79 11.88
N GLY A 35 4.95 -21.76 11.60
CA GLY A 35 3.96 -22.59 12.27
C GLY A 35 3.56 -22.08 13.65
N MET A 36 3.97 -20.87 14.03
CA MET A 36 3.71 -20.27 15.36
C MET A 36 3.49 -18.76 15.28
N SER A 37 2.66 -18.24 16.18
CA SER A 37 2.45 -16.80 16.30
C SER A 37 3.71 -16.11 16.81
N VAL A 38 3.93 -14.84 16.43
CA VAL A 38 4.98 -14.00 17.05
C VAL A 38 4.82 -13.91 18.57
N MET A 39 3.58 -13.99 19.07
CA MET A 39 3.29 -13.97 20.51
C MET A 39 3.79 -15.23 21.25
N GLU A 40 4.00 -16.33 20.53
CA GLU A 40 4.44 -17.61 21.07
C GLU A 40 5.95 -17.83 20.88
N MET A 41 6.61 -16.93 20.14
CA MET A 41 8.05 -16.99 19.92
C MET A 41 8.84 -16.72 21.20
N SER A 42 9.83 -17.58 21.46
CA SER A 42 10.89 -17.21 22.39
C SER A 42 11.60 -15.96 21.86
N HIS A 43 11.78 -14.96 22.72
CA HIS A 43 12.54 -13.76 22.36
C HIS A 43 14.04 -14.03 22.10
N ARG A 44 14.50 -15.26 22.36
CA ARG A 44 15.85 -15.74 22.03
C ARG A 44 15.89 -16.62 20.77
N SER A 45 14.75 -16.82 20.11
CA SER A 45 14.70 -17.58 18.86
C SER A 45 15.29 -16.76 17.72
N LYS A 46 15.77 -17.44 16.67
CA LYS A 46 16.32 -16.76 15.49
C LYS A 46 15.27 -15.88 14.80
N GLU A 47 14.02 -16.32 14.83
CA GLU A 47 12.87 -15.62 14.26
C GLU A 47 12.66 -14.28 14.96
N PHE A 48 12.53 -14.27 16.29
CA PHE A 48 12.31 -13.02 17.02
C PHE A 48 13.54 -12.11 17.02
N GLU A 49 14.74 -12.68 17.15
CA GLU A 49 15.97 -11.89 16.98
C GLU A 49 16.02 -11.21 15.61
N GLY A 50 15.58 -11.90 14.56
CA GLY A 50 15.44 -11.33 13.22
C GLY A 50 14.46 -10.16 13.17
N ILE A 51 13.31 -10.29 13.84
CA ILE A 51 12.29 -9.23 13.94
C ILE A 51 12.87 -7.96 14.59
N ILE A 52 13.46 -8.08 15.78
CA ILE A 52 13.96 -6.91 16.51
C ILE A 52 15.17 -6.26 15.82
N LYS A 53 16.10 -7.07 15.28
CA LYS A 53 17.26 -6.57 14.51
C LYS A 53 16.82 -5.86 13.23
N SER A 54 15.79 -6.38 12.54
CA SER A 54 15.21 -5.71 11.37
C SER A 54 14.59 -4.37 11.77
N ALA A 55 13.84 -4.31 12.87
CA ALA A 55 13.22 -3.07 13.33
C ALA A 55 14.28 -2.01 13.70
N GLU A 56 15.35 -2.40 14.40
CA GLU A 56 16.48 -1.51 14.69
C GLU A 56 17.15 -1.00 13.41
N ALA A 57 17.52 -1.90 12.49
CA ALA A 57 18.13 -1.52 11.21
C ALA A 57 17.22 -0.60 10.39
N ASP A 58 15.90 -0.80 10.52
CA ASP A 58 14.90 0.02 9.88
C ASP A 58 14.89 1.45 10.41
N LEU A 59 14.90 1.61 11.73
CA LEU A 59 15.05 2.90 12.42
C LEU A 59 16.35 3.60 12.05
N ARG A 60 17.48 2.88 12.11
CA ARG A 60 18.80 3.45 11.80
C ARG A 60 18.84 4.10 10.44
N LYS A 61 18.31 3.42 9.42
CA LYS A 61 18.25 3.97 8.06
C LYS A 61 17.27 5.14 7.93
N LEU A 62 16.12 5.08 8.61
CA LEU A 62 15.07 6.10 8.47
C LEU A 62 15.47 7.44 9.10
N LEU A 63 16.18 7.40 10.23
CA LEU A 63 16.60 8.57 10.99
C LEU A 63 18.07 8.95 10.78
N ASP A 64 18.79 8.23 9.91
CA ASP A 64 20.24 8.38 9.73
C ASP A 64 20.98 8.32 11.09
N ILE A 65 20.63 7.32 11.92
CA ILE A 65 21.14 7.20 13.29
C ILE A 65 22.64 6.86 13.23
N PRO A 66 23.53 7.69 13.79
CA PRO A 66 24.96 7.42 13.77
C PRO A 66 25.32 6.13 14.53
N ASP A 67 26.43 5.50 14.15
CA ASP A 67 26.87 4.22 14.72
C ASP A 67 27.19 4.31 16.22
N ASN A 68 27.55 5.50 16.72
CA ASN A 68 27.81 5.76 18.14
C ASN A 68 26.55 5.95 18.99
N TYR A 69 25.39 5.44 18.52
CA TYR A 69 24.14 5.40 19.27
C TYR A 69 23.62 3.97 19.40
N LYS A 70 22.95 3.69 20.52
CA LYS A 70 22.16 2.47 20.72
C LYS A 70 20.69 2.76 20.51
N VAL A 71 19.99 1.84 19.84
CA VAL A 71 18.53 1.87 19.67
C VAL A 71 17.94 0.81 20.59
N LEU A 72 17.12 1.25 21.54
CA LEU A 72 16.59 0.42 22.62
C LEU A 72 15.07 0.30 22.48
N PHE A 73 14.54 -0.90 22.73
CA PHE A 73 13.11 -1.19 22.81
C PHE A 73 12.74 -1.52 24.26
N VAL A 74 12.24 -0.54 25.00
CA VAL A 74 11.96 -0.65 26.45
C VAL A 74 10.47 -0.57 26.76
N GLN A 75 10.04 -1.12 27.90
CA GLN A 75 8.65 -1.11 28.35
C GLN A 75 8.36 0.08 29.28
N GLY A 76 7.12 0.20 29.77
CA GLY A 76 6.71 1.20 30.77
C GLY A 76 6.18 2.52 30.18
N GLY A 77 6.31 2.72 28.87
CA GLY A 77 5.86 3.94 28.20
C GLY A 77 6.81 5.14 28.46
N ALA A 78 6.54 6.25 27.76
CA ALA A 78 7.32 7.50 27.89
C ALA A 78 7.41 7.97 29.36
N SER A 79 6.35 7.76 30.15
CA SER A 79 6.32 8.11 31.57
C SER A 79 7.39 7.40 32.40
N THR A 80 7.73 6.15 32.10
CA THR A 80 8.85 5.47 32.80
C THR A 80 10.20 6.11 32.45
N GLN A 81 10.34 6.68 31.25
CA GLN A 81 11.57 7.37 30.86
C GLN A 81 11.77 8.66 31.66
N PHE A 82 10.70 9.32 32.10
CA PHE A 82 10.79 10.49 32.98
C PHE A 82 11.55 10.17 34.30
N ALA A 83 11.48 8.93 34.76
CA ALA A 83 12.25 8.46 35.92
C ALA A 83 13.61 7.86 35.53
N ALA A 84 13.66 7.06 34.46
CA ALA A 84 14.91 6.40 34.04
C ALA A 84 16.00 7.40 33.62
N ILE A 85 15.64 8.52 32.97
CA ILE A 85 16.60 9.54 32.54
C ILE A 85 17.39 10.13 33.73
N PRO A 86 16.76 10.67 34.80
CA PRO A 86 17.49 11.09 36.00
C PRO A 86 18.43 10.03 36.57
N PHE A 87 18.01 8.76 36.64
CA PHE A 87 18.86 7.69 37.16
C PHE A 87 20.10 7.41 36.31
N ASN A 88 20.03 7.61 34.99
CA ASN A 88 21.13 7.25 34.08
C ASN A 88 22.09 8.40 33.78
N PHE A 89 21.59 9.65 33.77
CA PHE A 89 22.37 10.80 33.30
C PHE A 89 22.88 11.71 34.42
N THR A 90 22.59 11.42 35.69
CA THR A 90 22.97 12.29 36.81
C THR A 90 23.39 11.51 38.05
N ALA A 91 24.24 12.11 38.88
CA ALA A 91 24.57 11.67 40.23
C ALA A 91 23.83 12.50 41.29
N PRO A 92 23.77 12.05 42.56
CA PRO A 92 23.25 12.86 43.65
C PRO A 92 23.94 14.23 43.72
N GLY A 93 23.15 15.30 43.72
CA GLY A 93 23.64 16.69 43.80
C GLY A 93 23.86 17.37 42.46
N ASP A 94 23.83 16.64 41.34
CA ASP A 94 23.82 17.20 39.99
C ASP A 94 22.54 17.99 39.70
N ALA A 95 22.64 18.90 38.73
CA ALA A 95 21.52 19.67 38.21
C ALA A 95 21.20 19.28 36.78
N ALA A 96 19.93 19.40 36.39
CA ALA A 96 19.47 19.26 35.02
C ALA A 96 18.41 20.31 34.71
N ASP A 97 18.36 20.76 33.47
CA ASP A 97 17.44 21.80 33.02
C ASP A 97 16.23 21.19 32.33
N TYR A 98 15.05 21.76 32.57
CA TYR A 98 13.79 21.38 31.93
C TYR A 98 13.13 22.59 31.27
N VAL A 99 12.72 22.40 30.02
CA VAL A 99 11.94 23.37 29.25
C VAL A 99 10.49 22.89 29.24
N VAL A 100 9.63 23.55 30.01
CA VAL A 100 8.24 23.14 30.21
C VAL A 100 7.33 23.96 29.32
N THR A 101 6.91 23.39 28.19
CA THR A 101 6.02 24.02 27.21
C THR A 101 4.59 23.50 27.26
N GLY A 102 4.32 22.45 28.03
CA GLY A 102 3.00 21.84 28.11
C GLY A 102 2.86 20.77 29.19
N ALA A 103 1.91 19.86 28.99
CA ALA A 103 1.52 18.88 30.00
C ALA A 103 2.54 17.74 30.14
N TRP A 104 3.22 17.34 29.06
CA TRP A 104 4.15 16.20 29.07
C TRP A 104 5.52 16.59 29.62
N SER A 105 6.08 17.71 29.15
CA SER A 105 7.30 18.30 29.71
C SER A 105 7.16 18.62 31.19
N LYS A 106 5.98 19.11 31.63
CA LYS A 106 5.68 19.33 33.04
C LYS A 106 5.76 18.03 33.85
N LYS A 107 5.18 16.93 33.35
CA LYS A 107 5.24 15.63 34.04
C LYS A 107 6.67 15.09 34.15
N ALA A 108 7.47 15.26 33.10
CA ALA A 108 8.88 14.89 33.14
C ALA A 108 9.67 15.68 34.21
N TYR A 109 9.43 16.98 34.28
CA TYR A 109 9.99 17.86 35.31
C TYR A 109 9.55 17.48 36.73
N GLU A 110 8.26 17.22 36.94
CA GLU A 110 7.71 16.82 38.24
C GLU A 110 8.26 15.47 38.72
N GLU A 111 8.44 14.49 37.83
CA GLU A 111 9.05 13.21 38.19
C GLU A 111 10.52 13.38 38.59
N ALA A 112 11.27 14.25 37.91
CA ALA A 112 12.65 14.56 38.28
C ALA A 112 12.76 15.21 39.67
N LEU A 113 11.88 16.16 39.99
CA LEU A 113 11.79 16.76 41.33
C LEU A 113 11.46 15.72 42.39
N LYS A 114 10.51 14.82 42.10
CA LYS A 114 10.11 13.74 43.00
C LYS A 114 11.26 12.77 43.30
N LEU A 115 12.17 12.55 42.36
CA LEU A 115 13.38 11.76 42.53
C LEU A 115 14.52 12.51 43.23
N GLY A 116 14.28 13.75 43.69
CA GLY A 116 15.26 14.57 44.41
C GLY A 116 16.37 15.14 43.52
N LEU A 117 16.20 15.13 42.19
CA LEU A 117 17.12 15.82 41.29
C LEU A 117 17.01 17.34 41.49
N LYS A 118 18.13 18.08 41.38
CA LYS A 118 18.09 19.54 41.26
C LYS A 118 17.62 19.94 39.86
N ALA A 119 16.34 19.69 39.57
CA ALA A 119 15.72 20.04 38.31
C ALA A 119 15.43 21.54 38.28
N ASN A 120 16.09 22.27 37.37
CA ASN A 120 15.85 23.68 37.14
C ASN A 120 14.77 23.85 36.07
N LEU A 121 13.78 24.70 36.35
CA LEU A 121 12.80 25.14 35.35
C LEU A 121 13.44 26.24 34.49
N ALA A 122 14.23 25.83 33.50
CA ALA A 122 15.02 26.74 32.67
C ALA A 122 14.13 27.65 31.82
N ALA A 123 12.98 27.15 31.36
CA ALA A 123 11.98 27.95 30.68
C ALA A 123 10.57 27.38 30.89
N LYS A 124 9.57 28.26 30.85
CA LYS A 124 8.16 27.90 31.00
C LYS A 124 7.32 28.59 29.94
N GLY A 125 6.66 27.79 29.09
CA GLY A 125 5.69 28.25 28.10
C GLY A 125 4.31 28.53 28.69
N ASP A 126 3.41 28.98 27.83
CA ASP A 126 2.01 29.30 28.14
C ASP A 126 1.02 28.21 27.65
N ASN A 127 1.54 27.03 27.29
CA ASN A 127 0.83 25.92 26.63
C ASN A 127 0.29 26.26 25.22
N LYS A 128 0.72 27.37 24.62
CA LYS A 128 0.34 27.79 23.26
C LYS A 128 1.54 28.14 22.39
N SER A 129 2.66 28.45 23.02
CA SER A 129 3.88 28.90 22.36
C SER A 129 5.12 28.41 23.12
N ILE A 130 6.25 28.41 22.40
CA ILE A 130 7.56 28.13 22.96
C ILE A 130 8.16 29.45 23.43
N PRO A 131 8.66 29.56 24.69
CA PRO A 131 9.34 30.75 25.16
C PRO A 131 10.54 31.09 24.26
N PRO A 132 10.77 32.37 23.92
CA PRO A 132 11.94 32.77 23.14
C PRO A 132 13.23 32.22 23.74
N ARG A 133 14.12 31.70 22.90
CA ARG A 133 15.34 31.00 23.36
C ARG A 133 16.19 31.85 24.30
N ASP A 134 16.32 33.14 24.06
CA ASP A 134 17.13 34.05 24.87
C ASP A 134 16.56 34.30 26.28
N SER A 135 15.30 33.90 26.52
CA SER A 135 14.68 33.99 27.84
C SER A 135 15.02 32.81 28.76
N TRP A 136 15.66 31.76 28.23
CA TRP A 136 15.93 30.53 28.96
C TRP A 136 17.07 30.74 29.95
N LYS A 137 16.85 30.31 31.20
CA LYS A 137 17.82 30.39 32.29
C LYS A 137 18.47 29.03 32.52
N LEU A 138 19.37 28.66 31.60
CA LEU A 138 20.12 27.41 31.67
C LEU A 138 21.14 27.43 32.83
N THR A 139 21.31 26.29 33.49
CA THR A 139 22.25 26.13 34.61
C THR A 139 23.65 25.80 34.08
N PRO A 140 24.69 26.57 34.41
CA PRO A 140 26.06 26.20 34.07
C PRO A 140 26.43 24.82 34.62
N GLY A 141 26.88 23.92 33.75
CA GLY A 141 27.23 22.55 34.15
C GLY A 141 26.04 21.61 34.39
N ALA A 142 24.83 21.96 33.92
CA ALA A 142 23.72 21.03 33.87
C ALA A 142 24.12 19.73 33.14
N LYS A 143 23.64 18.58 33.62
CA LYS A 143 23.94 17.29 33.01
C LYS A 143 23.18 17.03 31.72
N TYR A 144 22.00 17.62 31.60
CA TYR A 144 21.24 17.64 30.36
C TYR A 144 20.22 18.79 30.37
N VAL A 145 19.72 19.11 29.17
CA VAL A 145 18.48 19.87 28.97
C VAL A 145 17.42 18.92 28.44
N HIS A 146 16.27 18.84 29.10
CA HIS A 146 15.12 18.04 28.68
C HIS A 146 14.02 18.95 28.12
N TYR A 147 13.41 18.53 27.01
CA TYR A 147 12.21 19.15 26.47
C TYR A 147 11.29 18.12 25.81
N CYS A 148 10.03 18.51 25.61
CA CYS A 148 9.08 17.76 24.78
C CYS A 148 9.00 18.44 23.41
N ASP A 149 9.34 17.71 22.35
CA ASP A 149 9.43 18.27 21.00
C ASP A 149 8.05 18.63 20.46
N ASN A 150 7.05 17.79 20.72
CA ASN A 150 5.65 18.06 20.40
C ASN A 150 4.71 17.79 21.58
N GLU A 151 4.19 18.86 22.19
CA GLU A 151 3.19 18.81 23.27
C GLU A 151 1.80 18.50 22.73
N THR A 152 1.42 17.21 22.81
CA THR A 152 0.20 16.68 22.17
C THR A 152 -1.10 17.36 22.61
N ILE A 153 -1.20 17.80 23.88
CA ILE A 153 -2.45 18.37 24.43
C ILE A 153 -2.57 19.85 24.05
N GLY A 154 -1.48 20.61 24.17
CA GLY A 154 -1.45 22.04 23.88
C GLY A 154 -1.31 22.36 22.39
N GLY A 155 -0.88 21.39 21.59
CA GLY A 155 -0.56 21.60 20.18
C GLY A 155 0.61 22.55 20.01
N VAL A 156 1.71 22.31 20.72
CA VAL A 156 2.94 23.14 20.66
C VAL A 156 4.10 22.26 20.21
N GLU A 157 4.63 22.53 19.01
CA GLU A 157 5.73 21.78 18.40
C GLU A 157 6.96 22.67 18.20
N PHE A 158 8.14 22.15 18.54
CA PHE A 158 9.41 22.82 18.28
C PHE A 158 9.72 22.82 16.77
N PRO A 159 10.03 23.99 16.17
CA PRO A 159 10.34 24.07 14.75
C PRO A 159 11.68 23.41 14.41
N SER A 160 12.59 23.35 15.37
CA SER A 160 13.88 22.69 15.29
C SER A 160 14.40 22.37 16.69
N ALA A 161 15.44 21.52 16.77
CA ALA A 161 16.19 21.30 18.00
C ALA A 161 16.61 22.66 18.61
N PRO A 162 16.36 22.91 19.91
CA PRO A 162 16.83 24.13 20.56
C PRO A 162 18.35 24.09 20.73
N ASP A 163 19.00 25.22 20.50
CA ASP A 163 20.42 25.38 20.81
C ASP A 163 20.62 25.46 22.32
N VAL A 164 21.29 24.51 22.95
CA VAL A 164 21.56 24.50 24.40
C VAL A 164 23.06 24.59 24.70
N GLY A 165 23.87 25.01 23.72
CA GLY A 165 25.33 24.94 23.78
C GLY A 165 25.82 23.49 23.84
N ASP A 166 26.86 23.25 24.63
CA ASP A 166 27.50 21.93 24.74
C ASP A 166 26.80 20.96 25.71
N VAL A 167 25.68 21.39 26.32
CA VAL A 167 24.94 20.56 27.28
C VAL A 167 24.18 19.44 26.54
N PRO A 168 24.25 18.17 27.00
CA PRO A 168 23.48 17.07 26.43
C PRO A 168 21.98 17.39 26.28
N LEU A 169 21.44 17.26 25.06
CA LEU A 169 20.03 17.50 24.79
C LEU A 169 19.21 16.19 24.80
N ILE A 170 18.11 16.16 25.55
CA ILE A 170 17.20 15.01 25.65
C ILE A 170 15.80 15.42 25.21
N ALA A 171 15.20 14.66 24.29
CA ALA A 171 13.90 14.99 23.71
C ALA A 171 12.85 13.87 23.90
N ASP A 172 11.67 14.25 24.39
CA ASP A 172 10.45 13.47 24.21
C ASP A 172 9.86 13.76 22.83
N MET A 173 9.99 12.80 21.91
CA MET A 173 9.42 12.89 20.56
C MET A 173 8.19 12.01 20.39
N SER A 174 7.51 11.61 21.48
CA SER A 174 6.47 10.58 21.41
C SER A 174 5.39 10.86 20.36
N SER A 175 4.96 12.12 20.17
CA SER A 175 3.84 12.46 19.26
C SER A 175 4.23 12.82 17.84
N ASP A 176 5.51 13.06 17.57
CA ASP A 176 6.02 13.54 16.29
C ASP A 176 7.19 12.69 15.77
N PHE A 177 7.54 11.60 16.47
CA PHE A 177 8.59 10.66 16.07
C PHE A 177 8.38 10.18 14.62
N LEU A 178 9.40 10.30 13.76
CA LEU A 178 9.34 9.98 12.33
C LEU A 178 8.35 10.83 11.48
N SER A 179 7.85 11.96 12.01
CA SER A 179 7.01 12.90 11.24
C SER A 179 7.80 13.92 10.42
N LYS A 180 9.03 14.24 10.85
CA LYS A 180 9.93 15.23 10.24
C LYS A 180 11.40 14.78 10.34
N PRO A 181 12.31 15.31 9.51
CA PRO A 181 13.71 14.93 9.58
C PRO A 181 14.29 15.39 10.92
N VAL A 182 15.06 14.50 11.55
CA VAL A 182 15.73 14.77 12.83
C VAL A 182 17.21 14.50 12.66
N ASP A 183 18.03 15.50 12.94
CA ASP A 183 19.47 15.32 13.08
C ASP A 183 19.76 14.69 14.46
N VAL A 184 19.87 13.37 14.49
CA VAL A 184 20.06 12.58 15.71
C VAL A 184 21.35 12.96 16.44
N SER A 185 22.37 13.44 15.73
CA SER A 185 23.68 13.79 16.31
C SER A 185 23.62 14.93 17.33
N LYS A 186 22.57 15.75 17.28
CA LYS A 186 22.35 16.85 18.23
C LYS A 186 21.85 16.39 19.61
N TYR A 187 21.39 15.15 19.71
CA TYR A 187 20.74 14.65 20.91
C TYR A 187 21.66 13.69 21.66
N ALA A 188 21.66 13.80 22.97
CA ALA A 188 22.15 12.75 23.85
C ALA A 188 21.17 11.58 23.89
N MET A 189 19.87 11.88 23.88
CA MET A 189 18.82 10.89 23.84
C MET A 189 17.54 11.42 23.18
N ILE A 190 16.94 10.58 22.33
CA ILE A 190 15.57 10.73 21.85
C ILE A 190 14.77 9.56 22.40
N TYR A 191 13.56 9.79 22.90
CA TYR A 191 12.64 8.70 23.22
C TYR A 191 11.21 8.97 22.74
N ALA A 192 10.51 7.90 22.39
CA ALA A 192 9.15 7.96 21.90
C ALA A 192 8.35 6.71 22.30
N GLY A 193 7.21 6.90 22.96
CA GLY A 193 6.21 5.84 23.08
C GLY A 193 5.61 5.54 21.72
N ALA A 194 5.62 4.27 21.29
CA ALA A 194 5.27 3.91 19.92
C ALA A 194 3.82 4.26 19.53
N GLN A 195 2.90 4.25 20.50
CA GLN A 195 1.44 4.29 20.31
C GLN A 195 0.86 5.53 19.61
N LYS A 196 1.67 6.55 19.33
CA LYS A 196 1.20 7.76 18.66
C LYS A 196 1.55 7.79 17.18
N ASN A 197 2.73 7.35 16.78
CA ASN A 197 3.20 7.55 15.40
C ASN A 197 3.98 6.38 14.78
N VAL A 198 4.30 5.32 15.55
CA VAL A 198 5.19 4.24 15.08
C VAL A 198 4.84 2.86 15.67
N GLY A 199 3.63 2.68 16.18
CA GLY A 199 3.15 1.35 16.54
C GLY A 199 1.98 1.35 17.52
N PRO A 200 1.71 0.19 18.15
CA PRO A 200 0.77 0.07 19.24
C PRO A 200 1.41 0.45 20.59
N ALA A 201 0.58 0.61 21.62
CA ALA A 201 1.07 0.78 22.99
C ALA A 201 1.77 -0.49 23.50
N GLY A 202 2.79 -0.30 24.33
CA GLY A 202 3.52 -1.39 24.98
C GLY A 202 5.05 -1.32 24.81
N VAL A 203 5.55 -0.49 23.88
CA VAL A 203 7.00 -0.30 23.65
C VAL A 203 7.35 1.17 23.52
N VAL A 204 8.53 1.52 24.00
CA VAL A 204 9.19 2.80 23.83
C VAL A 204 10.46 2.56 23.04
N ILE A 205 10.68 3.39 22.02
CA ILE A 205 11.95 3.45 21.32
C ILE A 205 12.79 4.52 22.00
N ALA A 206 14.00 4.16 22.44
CA ALA A 206 14.98 5.09 23.00
C ALA A 206 16.27 5.02 22.18
N ILE A 207 16.68 6.13 21.59
CA ILE A 207 17.93 6.28 20.82
C ILE A 207 18.89 7.05 21.71
N VAL A 208 19.94 6.39 22.20
CA VAL A 208 20.83 6.92 23.25
C VAL A 208 22.27 6.92 22.77
N ARG A 209 22.99 8.02 22.97
CA ARG A 209 24.41 8.12 22.61
C ARG A 209 25.26 7.21 23.49
N GLU A 210 26.15 6.43 22.87
CA GLU A 210 26.83 5.31 23.53
C GLU A 210 27.84 5.76 24.60
N ASP A 211 28.47 6.92 24.44
CA ASP A 211 29.39 7.53 25.43
C ASP A 211 28.70 7.92 26.75
N LEU A 212 27.37 7.96 26.78
CA LEU A 212 26.60 8.31 27.97
C LEU A 212 26.06 7.08 28.72
N LEU A 213 26.30 5.87 28.20
CA LEU A 213 25.89 4.62 28.84
C LEU A 213 26.90 4.16 29.91
N GLY A 214 26.40 3.49 30.95
CA GLY A 214 27.24 2.93 32.02
C GLY A 214 27.57 3.89 33.16
N HIS A 215 26.88 5.03 33.20
CA HIS A 215 26.99 6.05 34.25
C HIS A 215 25.77 6.12 35.17
N ALA A 216 24.93 5.08 35.15
CA ALA A 216 23.75 5.00 36.02
C ALA A 216 24.13 5.07 37.49
N ARG A 217 23.27 5.72 38.29
CA ARG A 217 23.46 5.80 39.75
C ARG A 217 23.50 4.41 40.36
N PRO A 218 24.23 4.19 41.47
CA PRO A 218 24.29 2.89 42.13
C PRO A 218 22.93 2.35 42.62
N ASP A 219 21.97 3.23 42.88
CA ASP A 219 20.61 2.89 43.31
C ASP A 219 19.61 2.72 42.15
N THR A 220 20.08 2.76 40.91
CA THR A 220 19.25 2.56 39.72
C THR A 220 18.75 1.10 39.66
N PRO A 221 17.42 0.85 39.64
CA PRO A 221 16.90 -0.48 39.42
C PRO A 221 17.39 -1.03 38.08
N THR A 222 17.77 -2.32 38.03
CA THR A 222 18.31 -2.97 36.83
C THR A 222 17.47 -2.75 35.57
N MET A 223 16.14 -2.75 35.70
CA MET A 223 15.21 -2.56 34.58
C MET A 223 15.11 -1.10 34.08
N LEU A 224 15.67 -0.14 34.80
CA LEU A 224 15.76 1.27 34.41
C LEU A 224 17.16 1.66 33.91
N ASP A 225 18.15 0.75 33.95
CA ASP A 225 19.51 1.01 33.47
C ASP A 225 19.60 0.80 31.95
N TYR A 226 19.94 1.88 31.22
CA TYR A 226 20.05 1.84 29.76
C TYR A 226 21.24 1.00 29.28
N LYS A 227 22.32 0.88 30.07
CA LYS A 227 23.44 0.00 29.75
C LYS A 227 23.00 -1.45 29.78
N VAL A 228 22.18 -1.86 30.76
CA VAL A 228 21.63 -3.22 30.82
C VAL A 228 20.78 -3.51 29.58
N ALA A 229 19.92 -2.58 29.17
CA ALA A 229 19.16 -2.72 27.94
C ALA A 229 20.07 -2.81 26.70
N ALA A 230 21.07 -1.94 26.58
CA ALA A 230 22.00 -1.91 25.46
C ALA A 230 22.84 -3.19 25.33
N ASP A 231 23.45 -3.64 26.43
CA ASP A 231 24.32 -4.83 26.46
C ASP A 231 23.55 -6.11 26.11
N ASN A 232 22.23 -6.13 26.30
CA ASN A 232 21.36 -7.27 26.02
C ASN A 232 20.51 -7.11 24.75
N GLY A 233 20.77 -6.10 23.91
CA GLY A 233 19.98 -5.85 22.69
C GLY A 233 18.49 -5.67 22.98
N SER A 234 18.15 -4.99 24.07
CA SER A 234 16.79 -4.78 24.60
C SER A 234 16.07 -6.04 25.09
N MET A 235 16.79 -7.16 25.26
CA MET A 235 16.21 -8.45 25.60
C MET A 235 16.75 -8.99 26.92
N TYR A 236 17.07 -8.12 27.90
CA TYR A 236 17.52 -8.59 29.23
C TYR A 236 16.44 -9.45 29.90
N ASN A 237 15.20 -8.97 29.90
CA ASN A 237 14.00 -9.74 30.21
C ASN A 237 13.15 -9.95 28.94
N THR A 238 11.98 -10.59 29.08
CA THR A 238 11.05 -10.77 27.96
C THR A 238 10.56 -9.41 27.42
N PRO A 239 10.86 -9.06 26.16
CA PRO A 239 10.40 -7.81 25.56
C PRO A 239 8.94 -7.93 25.10
N PRO A 240 8.27 -6.82 24.75
CA PRO A 240 6.91 -6.84 24.21
C PRO A 240 6.93 -7.30 22.74
N CYS A 241 7.12 -8.61 22.52
CA CYS A 241 7.41 -9.20 21.21
C CYS A 241 6.44 -8.78 20.10
N TRP A 242 5.14 -8.87 20.36
CA TRP A 242 4.11 -8.48 19.41
C TRP A 242 4.18 -6.98 19.08
N THR A 243 4.34 -6.12 20.09
CA THR A 243 4.41 -4.68 19.88
C THR A 243 5.64 -4.29 19.06
N ILE A 244 6.80 -4.89 19.32
CA ILE A 244 8.03 -4.67 18.54
C ILE A 244 7.83 -5.13 17.09
N TYR A 245 7.18 -6.27 16.89
CA TYR A 245 6.85 -6.76 15.56
C TYR A 245 5.98 -5.79 14.76
N ILE A 246 4.89 -5.27 15.35
CA ILE A 246 4.03 -4.28 14.69
C ILE A 246 4.79 -2.98 14.40
N CYS A 247 5.63 -2.51 15.33
CA CYS A 247 6.51 -1.36 15.07
C CYS A 247 7.41 -1.64 13.85
N GLY A 248 8.02 -2.83 13.78
CA GLY A 248 8.83 -3.25 12.64
C GLY A 248 8.07 -3.25 11.31
N LEU A 249 6.79 -3.67 11.29
CA LEU A 249 5.94 -3.55 10.10
C LEU A 249 5.68 -2.09 9.71
N GLU A 250 5.39 -1.23 10.68
CA GLU A 250 5.12 0.19 10.42
C GLU A 250 6.36 0.91 9.85
N LEU A 251 7.55 0.62 10.37
CA LEU A 251 8.82 1.14 9.86
C LEU A 251 9.09 0.70 8.41
N LYS A 252 8.71 -0.52 8.04
CA LYS A 252 8.77 -0.97 6.63
C LYS A 252 7.76 -0.22 5.76
N GLY A 253 6.59 0.08 6.31
CA GLY A 253 5.57 0.94 5.69
C GLY A 253 6.12 2.33 5.32
N HIS A 254 6.88 2.97 6.21
CA HIS A 254 7.54 4.25 5.93
C HIS A 254 8.46 4.18 4.69
N ARG A 255 9.15 3.06 4.50
CA ARG A 255 10.01 2.85 3.32
C ARG A 255 9.21 2.62 2.03
N SER A 256 8.05 2.00 2.11
CA SER A 256 7.19 1.72 0.94
C SER A 256 6.47 2.94 0.36
N VAL A 257 6.22 3.99 1.15
CA VAL A 257 5.58 5.23 0.66
C VAL A 257 6.59 6.31 0.24
N GLY A 258 7.86 6.19 0.63
CA GLY A 258 8.91 7.19 0.43
C GLY A 258 8.75 8.40 1.37
N GLY A 259 9.81 8.74 2.10
CA GLY A 259 9.85 9.94 2.95
C GLY A 259 9.18 9.78 4.33
N MET A 260 8.93 10.93 4.98
CA MET A 260 8.36 11.05 6.32
C MET A 260 6.86 11.34 6.28
N ARG A 261 6.13 10.84 7.28
CA ARG A 261 4.68 10.92 7.32
C ARG A 261 4.26 12.28 7.88
N ALA A 262 3.51 13.07 7.12
CA ALA A 262 2.78 14.19 7.68
C ALA A 262 1.69 13.64 8.60
N SER A 263 1.96 13.63 9.90
CA SER A 263 0.96 13.28 10.90
C SER A 263 0.12 14.51 11.18
N ILE A 264 -1.20 14.39 11.05
CA ILE A 264 -2.18 15.44 11.37
C ILE A 264 -2.30 15.72 12.88
N TYR A 265 -1.35 15.23 13.68
CA TYR A 265 -1.17 15.55 15.10
C TYR A 265 -0.34 16.80 15.34
N ASN A 266 0.29 17.34 14.30
CA ASN A 266 1.14 18.51 14.43
C ASN A 266 0.27 19.76 14.59
N ALA A 267 0.81 20.77 15.25
CA ALA A 267 0.19 22.06 15.57
C ALA A 267 -0.28 22.82 14.30
N MET A 268 -1.28 22.31 13.60
CA MET A 268 -1.82 22.95 12.42
C MET A 268 -2.93 23.88 12.90
N PRO A 269 -2.71 25.21 12.88
CA PRO A 269 -3.79 26.14 13.18
C PRO A 269 -4.93 25.91 12.20
N THR A 270 -6.16 26.25 12.57
CA THR A 270 -7.32 26.15 11.67
C THR A 270 -7.02 26.79 10.31
N ALA A 271 -6.33 27.94 10.31
CA ALA A 271 -5.86 28.62 9.12
C ALA A 271 -4.97 27.74 8.20
N GLY A 272 -4.23 26.80 8.77
CA GLY A 272 -3.41 25.84 8.05
C GLY A 272 -4.19 24.70 7.40
N VAL A 273 -5.21 24.20 8.11
CA VAL A 273 -6.15 23.21 7.57
C VAL A 273 -7.02 23.85 6.49
N GLU A 274 -7.46 25.09 6.71
CA GLU A 274 -8.17 25.91 5.75
C GLU A 274 -7.29 26.25 4.55
N ALA A 275 -6.04 26.65 4.76
CA ALA A 275 -5.09 26.91 3.67
C ALA A 275 -4.79 25.64 2.86
N LEU A 276 -4.74 24.46 3.49
CA LEU A 276 -4.59 23.20 2.77
C LEU A 276 -5.86 22.87 1.97
N ALA A 277 -7.04 22.99 2.57
CA ALA A 277 -8.31 22.76 1.89
C ALA A 277 -8.54 23.75 0.73
N GLU A 278 -8.18 25.02 0.95
CA GLU A 278 -8.26 26.10 -0.02
C GLU A 278 -7.20 25.96 -1.11
N PHE A 279 -5.96 25.58 -0.76
CA PHE A 279 -4.92 25.21 -1.73
C PHE A 279 -5.39 24.03 -2.58
N MET A 280 -5.96 22.98 -2.00
CA MET A 280 -6.48 21.85 -2.76
C MET A 280 -7.63 22.27 -3.69
N GLY A 281 -8.49 23.20 -3.23
CA GLY A 281 -9.52 23.83 -4.04
C GLY A 281 -8.97 24.72 -5.17
N ALA A 282 -7.94 25.50 -4.90
CA ALA A 282 -7.29 26.43 -5.81
C ALA A 282 -6.39 25.71 -6.83
N PHE A 283 -5.62 24.71 -6.39
CA PHE A 283 -4.85 23.78 -7.22
C PHE A 283 -5.78 23.09 -8.21
N ARG A 284 -6.89 22.54 -7.73
CA ARG A 284 -7.93 21.95 -8.58
C ARG A 284 -8.47 22.95 -9.61
N LYS A 285 -8.71 24.21 -9.24
CA LYS A 285 -9.22 25.25 -10.17
C LYS A 285 -8.15 25.76 -11.15
N LYS A 286 -6.92 25.97 -10.69
CA LYS A 286 -5.77 26.52 -11.46
C LYS A 286 -5.24 25.52 -12.47
N HIS A 287 -5.22 24.23 -12.11
CA HIS A 287 -4.76 23.15 -12.98
C HIS A 287 -5.92 22.45 -13.72
N ALA A 288 -7.17 22.89 -13.54
CA ALA A 288 -8.33 22.39 -14.29
C ALA A 288 -8.27 22.71 -15.80
N LYS A 289 -7.47 23.70 -16.24
CA LYS A 289 -7.33 24.10 -17.66
C LYS A 289 -5.97 24.74 -18.00
N ALA A 290 -4.85 24.04 -17.81
CA ALA A 290 -3.59 24.41 -18.48
C ALA A 290 -2.51 23.32 -18.35
N SER A 291 -2.21 22.63 -19.46
CA SER A 291 -0.89 22.07 -19.75
C SER A 291 -0.80 21.76 -21.25
N ARG A 292 -0.64 22.82 -22.05
CA ARG A 292 0.13 22.76 -23.29
C ARG A 292 1.61 22.77 -22.88
N ILE A 293 2.37 21.84 -23.44
CA ILE A 293 3.81 21.64 -23.27
C ILE A 293 4.60 22.87 -23.75
N ASN A 294 5.74 23.18 -23.13
CA ASN A 294 6.95 23.59 -23.84
C ASN A 294 8.22 23.36 -23.01
N GLY A 295 9.29 23.00 -23.73
CA GLY A 295 10.44 22.23 -23.24
C GLY A 295 11.45 22.94 -22.36
N ALA A 296 12.08 22.16 -21.48
CA ALA A 296 13.49 22.29 -21.11
C ALA A 296 13.97 20.93 -20.56
N ALA A 297 15.09 20.45 -21.08
CA ALA A 297 15.68 19.16 -20.77
C ALA A 297 16.10 19.06 -19.30
N CYS A 298 15.72 17.98 -18.62
CA CYS A 298 16.33 17.57 -17.35
C CYS A 298 16.81 16.12 -17.48
N ARG A 299 18.13 15.93 -17.45
CA ARG A 299 18.80 14.63 -17.55
C ARG A 299 18.48 13.79 -16.31
N ARG A 300 17.99 12.56 -16.52
CA ARG A 300 17.92 11.52 -15.46
C ARG A 300 19.33 11.15 -15.03
N VAL A 301 19.64 11.36 -13.75
CA VAL A 301 20.74 10.66 -13.07
C VAL A 301 20.23 9.28 -12.66
N THR A 302 20.84 8.23 -13.21
CA THR A 302 20.55 6.84 -12.86
C THR A 302 21.36 6.47 -11.61
N VAL A 303 20.70 6.21 -10.48
CA VAL A 303 21.31 5.51 -9.35
C VAL A 303 21.03 4.02 -9.56
N ARG A 304 22.08 3.23 -9.81
CA ARG A 304 22.00 1.77 -9.78
C ARG A 304 22.15 1.32 -8.32
N SER A 305 21.12 0.73 -7.73
CA SER A 305 21.26 -0.05 -6.48
C SER A 305 20.93 -1.51 -6.76
N SER A 306 21.95 -2.37 -6.66
CA SER A 306 21.83 -3.82 -6.71
C SER A 306 21.57 -4.37 -5.31
N ALA A 307 20.29 -4.55 -4.94
CA ALA A 307 19.79 -5.50 -3.95
C ALA A 307 18.27 -5.61 -4.13
N VAL A 308 17.80 -6.77 -4.61
CA VAL A 308 16.45 -6.98 -5.16
C VAL A 308 15.41 -7.02 -4.03
N GLY A 309 14.74 -5.89 -3.78
CA GLY A 309 13.42 -5.88 -3.15
C GLY A 309 12.39 -6.41 -4.15
N ALA A 310 11.33 -7.08 -3.67
CA ALA A 310 10.25 -7.52 -4.52
C ALA A 310 9.66 -6.30 -5.28
N PRO A 311 9.39 -6.42 -6.59
CA PRO A 311 8.90 -5.29 -7.38
C PRO A 311 7.56 -4.80 -6.82
N ALA A 312 7.41 -3.48 -6.65
CA ALA A 312 6.16 -2.85 -6.25
C ALA A 312 5.28 -2.58 -7.48
N ILE A 313 3.96 -2.50 -7.28
CA ILE A 313 3.03 -2.14 -8.36
C ILE A 313 3.01 -0.62 -8.51
N GLU A 314 3.45 -0.14 -9.65
CA GLU A 314 3.45 1.28 -10.01
C GLU A 314 2.17 1.63 -10.77
N ALA A 315 1.48 2.69 -10.34
CA ALA A 315 0.33 3.22 -11.06
C ALA A 315 0.75 4.35 -12.00
N SER A 316 0.31 4.28 -13.25
CA SER A 316 0.58 5.28 -14.28
C SER A 316 -0.65 5.51 -15.16
N ARG A 317 -0.52 6.42 -16.13
CA ARG A 317 -1.58 6.73 -17.09
C ARG A 317 -1.07 6.70 -18.53
N HIS A 318 -1.83 6.04 -19.40
CA HIS A 318 -1.64 6.11 -20.86
C HIS A 318 -2.55 7.19 -21.46
N SER A 319 -1.98 8.13 -22.21
CA SER A 319 -2.75 9.16 -22.89
C SER A 319 -3.22 8.70 -24.27
N LEU A 320 -4.52 8.74 -24.50
CA LEU A 320 -5.14 8.44 -25.78
C LEU A 320 -5.12 9.66 -26.71
N PRO A 321 -5.26 9.47 -28.04
CA PRO A 321 -5.20 10.57 -29.01
C PRO A 321 -6.25 11.67 -28.81
N ASP A 322 -7.38 11.35 -28.19
CA ASP A 322 -8.44 12.31 -27.86
C ASP A 322 -8.20 13.07 -26.54
N GLY A 323 -7.06 12.86 -25.90
CA GLY A 323 -6.65 13.49 -24.65
C GLY A 323 -7.15 12.79 -23.39
N SER A 324 -7.93 11.71 -23.50
CA SER A 324 -8.35 10.93 -22.33
C SER A 324 -7.22 10.05 -21.81
N GLY A 325 -7.16 9.84 -20.50
CA GLY A 325 -6.18 8.99 -19.82
C GLY A 325 -6.75 7.63 -19.42
N LEU A 326 -6.04 6.56 -19.73
CA LEU A 326 -6.29 5.21 -19.21
C LEU A 326 -5.36 4.92 -18.02
N GLU A 327 -5.89 4.37 -16.93
CA GLU A 327 -5.09 3.86 -15.82
C GLU A 327 -4.34 2.59 -16.26
N VAL A 328 -3.07 2.52 -15.84
CA VAL A 328 -2.19 1.37 -16.04
C VAL A 328 -1.53 1.04 -14.70
N LEU A 329 -1.65 -0.21 -14.26
CA LEU A 329 -0.84 -0.76 -13.18
C LEU A 329 0.31 -1.56 -13.77
N HIS A 330 1.53 -1.29 -13.35
CA HIS A 330 2.74 -1.99 -13.81
C HIS A 330 3.39 -2.72 -12.64
N LEU A 331 3.68 -4.00 -12.81
CA LEU A 331 4.51 -4.79 -11.92
C LEU A 331 5.68 -5.35 -12.73
N ALA A 332 6.88 -4.88 -12.39
CA ALA A 332 8.09 -5.39 -13.02
C ALA A 332 8.25 -6.89 -12.78
N ALA A 333 8.86 -7.59 -13.74
CA ALA A 333 9.29 -8.98 -13.55
C ALA A 333 10.23 -9.08 -12.34
N ALA A 334 10.04 -10.10 -11.50
CA ALA A 334 10.93 -10.36 -10.37
C ALA A 334 12.36 -10.70 -10.81
N ASP A 335 12.50 -11.28 -12.00
CA ASP A 335 13.78 -11.57 -12.66
C ASP A 335 13.90 -10.78 -13.97
N ALA A 336 14.65 -9.67 -13.92
CA ALA A 336 14.85 -8.79 -15.06
C ALA A 336 15.54 -9.48 -16.26
N SER A 337 16.31 -10.55 -16.03
CA SER A 337 16.97 -11.29 -17.11
C SER A 337 15.96 -12.10 -17.92
N LYS A 338 14.99 -12.74 -17.25
CA LYS A 338 13.87 -13.42 -17.89
C LYS A 338 12.92 -12.44 -18.58
N ALA A 339 12.73 -11.26 -18.00
CA ALA A 339 11.91 -10.21 -18.58
C ALA A 339 12.38 -9.83 -19.99
N ALA A 340 13.68 -9.72 -20.21
CA ALA A 340 14.25 -9.40 -21.51
C ALA A 340 13.95 -10.47 -22.59
N ALA A 341 13.81 -11.74 -22.18
CA ALA A 341 13.55 -12.87 -23.06
C ALA A 341 12.06 -13.16 -23.30
N ARG A 342 11.17 -12.76 -22.39
CA ARG A 342 9.72 -13.12 -22.41
C ARG A 342 8.85 -11.94 -22.77
N PRO A 343 7.87 -12.03 -23.70
CA PRO A 343 7.05 -10.88 -24.08
C PRO A 343 6.33 -10.25 -22.86
N PRO A 344 6.13 -8.92 -22.82
CA PRO A 344 5.35 -8.28 -21.74
C PRO A 344 3.90 -8.79 -21.76
N LEU A 345 3.28 -8.90 -20.59
CA LEU A 345 1.87 -9.28 -20.47
C LEU A 345 1.02 -8.03 -20.25
N VAL A 346 0.02 -7.84 -21.10
CA VAL A 346 -0.98 -6.77 -20.96
C VAL A 346 -2.32 -7.39 -20.60
N PHE A 347 -2.69 -7.29 -19.33
CA PHE A 347 -3.97 -7.71 -18.78
C PHE A 347 -5.04 -6.66 -19.04
N VAL A 348 -6.17 -7.08 -19.61
CA VAL A 348 -7.32 -6.23 -19.92
C VAL A 348 -8.57 -6.84 -19.32
N HIS A 349 -9.30 -6.06 -18.53
CA HIS A 349 -10.41 -6.53 -17.71
C HIS A 349 -11.76 -6.54 -18.46
N GLY A 350 -12.74 -7.27 -17.91
CA GLY A 350 -14.12 -7.32 -18.40
C GLY A 350 -15.02 -6.15 -17.96
N SER A 351 -16.33 -6.25 -18.24
CA SER A 351 -17.30 -5.29 -17.71
C SER A 351 -17.32 -5.29 -16.19
N TYR A 352 -17.58 -4.12 -15.58
CA TYR A 352 -17.62 -3.91 -14.11
C TYR A 352 -16.32 -4.19 -13.36
N HIS A 353 -15.22 -4.39 -14.08
CA HIS A 353 -13.90 -4.54 -13.52
C HIS A 353 -13.03 -3.33 -13.88
N ALA A 354 -11.82 -3.30 -13.32
CA ALA A 354 -10.72 -2.44 -13.77
C ALA A 354 -9.39 -3.19 -13.60
N ALA A 355 -8.25 -2.51 -13.77
CA ALA A 355 -6.93 -3.09 -13.57
C ALA A 355 -6.75 -3.78 -12.20
N TRP A 356 -7.52 -3.38 -11.18
CA TRP A 356 -7.49 -3.94 -9.82
C TRP A 356 -7.70 -5.46 -9.78
N CYS A 357 -8.46 -6.07 -10.70
CA CYS A 357 -8.76 -7.50 -10.62
C CYS A 357 -7.55 -8.39 -10.92
N TRP A 358 -6.50 -7.84 -11.52
CA TRP A 358 -5.26 -8.56 -11.82
C TRP A 358 -4.21 -8.43 -10.71
N LYS A 359 -4.38 -7.42 -9.84
CA LYS A 359 -3.37 -6.98 -8.86
C LYS A 359 -3.04 -8.04 -7.80
N GLU A 360 -4.04 -8.78 -7.34
CA GLU A 360 -3.91 -9.67 -6.19
C GLU A 360 -3.21 -10.99 -6.55
N ASN A 361 -3.64 -11.63 -7.63
CA ASN A 361 -3.21 -13.00 -7.96
C ASN A 361 -2.32 -13.06 -9.21
N PHE A 362 -2.86 -12.65 -10.36
CA PHE A 362 -2.22 -12.86 -11.65
C PHE A 362 -0.94 -12.05 -11.82
N MET A 363 -0.95 -10.74 -11.55
CA MET A 363 0.26 -9.91 -11.73
C MET A 363 1.44 -10.43 -10.88
N PRO A 364 1.28 -10.69 -9.56
CA PRO A 364 2.36 -11.26 -8.75
C PRO A 364 2.81 -12.64 -9.23
N TYR A 365 1.87 -13.52 -9.59
CA TYR A 365 2.18 -14.86 -10.09
C TYR A 365 3.06 -14.82 -11.35
N PHE A 366 2.70 -14.01 -12.34
CA PHE A 366 3.44 -13.90 -13.60
C PHE A 366 4.73 -13.09 -13.45
N SER A 367 4.76 -12.07 -12.58
CA SER A 367 5.99 -11.35 -12.23
C SER A 367 7.03 -12.29 -11.63
N ALA A 368 6.62 -13.16 -10.70
CA ALA A 368 7.48 -14.19 -10.12
C ALA A 368 7.98 -15.20 -11.17
N ALA A 369 7.19 -15.45 -12.22
CA ALA A 369 7.59 -16.27 -13.36
C ALA A 369 8.49 -15.52 -14.38
N GLY A 370 8.86 -14.27 -14.13
CA GLY A 370 9.77 -13.48 -14.96
C GLY A 370 9.08 -12.72 -16.11
N TYR A 371 7.76 -12.54 -16.04
CA TYR A 371 7.04 -11.69 -16.99
C TYR A 371 6.93 -10.26 -16.48
N ASP A 372 7.03 -9.29 -17.39
CA ASP A 372 6.73 -7.89 -17.10
C ASP A 372 5.21 -7.68 -17.25
N CYS A 373 4.53 -7.23 -16.19
CA CYS A 373 3.07 -7.30 -16.08
C CYS A 373 2.43 -5.93 -16.09
N PHE A 374 1.50 -5.68 -17.01
CA PHE A 374 0.75 -4.44 -17.14
C PHE A 374 -0.74 -4.71 -17.09
N ALA A 375 -1.50 -4.09 -16.19
CA ALA A 375 -2.95 -4.16 -16.18
C ALA A 375 -3.57 -2.82 -16.60
N LEU A 376 -4.34 -2.84 -17.69
CA LEU A 376 -4.94 -1.66 -18.31
C LEU A 376 -6.41 -1.55 -17.90
N SER A 377 -6.80 -0.39 -17.35
CA SER A 377 -8.20 -0.02 -17.15
C SER A 377 -8.77 0.61 -18.42
N LEU A 378 -9.84 0.04 -18.96
CA LEU A 378 -10.55 0.60 -20.10
C LEU A 378 -11.26 1.91 -19.71
N ARG A 379 -11.67 2.70 -20.72
CA ARG A 379 -12.37 3.97 -20.53
C ARG A 379 -13.51 3.84 -19.53
N CYS A 380 -13.70 4.89 -18.73
CA CYS A 380 -14.74 4.98 -17.70
C CYS A 380 -14.66 3.92 -16.59
N GLN A 381 -13.63 3.08 -16.53
CA GLN A 381 -13.44 2.05 -15.49
C GLN A 381 -12.18 2.34 -14.67
N GLY A 382 -12.19 1.95 -13.39
CA GLY A 382 -11.07 2.19 -12.47
C GLY A 382 -10.64 3.66 -12.42
N GLY A 383 -9.33 3.88 -12.48
CA GLY A 383 -8.72 5.20 -12.54
C GLY A 383 -8.72 5.86 -13.93
N SER A 384 -9.34 5.26 -14.95
CA SER A 384 -9.42 5.82 -16.31
C SER A 384 -10.47 6.94 -16.40
N ASP A 385 -10.25 7.88 -17.33
CA ASP A 385 -11.11 9.05 -17.47
C ASP A 385 -12.55 8.67 -17.84
N ARG A 386 -13.48 9.46 -17.28
CA ARG A 386 -14.91 9.32 -17.48
C ARG A 386 -15.52 10.67 -17.89
N PRO A 387 -16.02 10.82 -19.13
CA PRO A 387 -16.73 12.02 -19.53
C PRO A 387 -18.03 12.18 -18.73
N ALA A 388 -18.33 13.41 -18.29
CA ALA A 388 -19.57 13.70 -17.57
C ALA A 388 -20.79 13.37 -18.45
N GLY A 389 -21.74 12.60 -17.90
CA GLY A 389 -22.94 12.18 -18.62
C GLY A 389 -22.75 11.02 -19.62
N ALA A 390 -21.53 10.49 -19.79
CA ALA A 390 -21.31 9.30 -20.61
C ALA A 390 -22.12 8.11 -20.06
N LYS A 391 -22.94 7.49 -20.93
CA LYS A 391 -23.70 6.26 -20.63
C LYS A 391 -22.99 5.00 -21.14
N VAL A 392 -22.03 5.18 -22.04
CA VAL A 392 -21.24 4.13 -22.68
C VAL A 392 -19.79 4.62 -22.82
N ALA A 393 -18.82 3.73 -22.62
CA ALA A 393 -17.40 4.06 -22.68
C ALA A 393 -16.85 4.14 -24.12
N GLY A 394 -17.40 3.33 -25.04
CA GLY A 394 -17.08 3.37 -26.46
C GLY A 394 -17.81 2.29 -27.26
N ASN A 395 -17.41 2.11 -28.51
CA ASN A 395 -17.79 0.95 -29.32
C ASN A 395 -16.58 0.04 -29.56
N LEU A 396 -16.78 -1.06 -30.29
CA LEU A 396 -15.72 -2.04 -30.53
C LEU A 396 -14.53 -1.42 -31.27
N ASP A 397 -14.77 -0.57 -32.27
CA ASP A 397 -13.72 0.12 -33.02
C ASP A 397 -12.90 1.05 -32.13
N SER A 398 -13.57 1.91 -31.34
CA SER A 398 -12.88 2.89 -30.50
C SER A 398 -12.07 2.21 -29.40
N LEU A 399 -12.60 1.18 -28.74
CA LEU A 399 -11.88 0.48 -27.68
C LEU A 399 -10.75 -0.40 -28.22
N ALA A 400 -10.90 -0.97 -29.43
CA ALA A 400 -9.81 -1.66 -30.11
C ALA A 400 -8.69 -0.67 -30.52
N ALA A 401 -9.06 0.54 -30.96
CA ALA A 401 -8.10 1.60 -31.24
C ALA A 401 -7.38 2.09 -29.97
N ASP A 402 -8.07 2.18 -28.83
CA ASP A 402 -7.45 2.51 -27.55
C ASP A 402 -6.41 1.46 -27.13
N LEU A 403 -6.77 0.17 -27.25
CA LEU A 403 -5.87 -0.93 -26.99
C LEU A 403 -4.64 -0.87 -27.92
N GLY A 404 -4.85 -0.60 -29.20
CA GLY A 404 -3.76 -0.42 -30.15
C GLY A 404 -2.88 0.78 -29.85
N SER A 405 -3.45 1.90 -29.42
CA SER A 405 -2.69 3.06 -28.94
C SER A 405 -1.76 2.65 -27.79
N TYR A 406 -2.24 1.89 -26.80
CA TYR A 406 -1.40 1.44 -25.70
C TYR A 406 -0.36 0.40 -26.12
N VAL A 407 -0.74 -0.60 -26.92
CA VAL A 407 0.19 -1.63 -27.42
C VAL A 407 1.32 -1.00 -28.24
N SER A 408 1.05 0.08 -28.99
CA SER A 408 2.08 0.77 -29.78
C SER A 408 3.24 1.37 -28.95
N THR A 409 3.05 1.51 -27.64
CA THR A 409 4.08 2.03 -26.72
C THR A 409 5.13 1.00 -26.34
N PHE A 410 4.87 -0.30 -26.58
CA PHE A 410 5.78 -1.36 -26.20
C PHE A 410 6.92 -1.50 -27.23
N PRO A 411 8.18 -1.64 -26.79
CA PRO A 411 9.33 -1.78 -27.69
C PRO A 411 9.35 -3.12 -28.44
N ARG A 412 8.52 -4.07 -28.01
CA ARG A 412 8.35 -5.40 -28.61
C ARG A 412 6.90 -5.84 -28.42
N PRO A 413 6.37 -6.71 -29.31
CA PRO A 413 4.99 -7.16 -29.23
C PRO A 413 4.65 -7.79 -27.86
N PRO A 414 3.69 -7.25 -27.09
CA PRO A 414 3.23 -7.87 -25.85
C PRO A 414 2.27 -9.04 -26.14
N VAL A 415 2.00 -9.86 -25.13
CA VAL A 415 0.87 -10.79 -25.13
C VAL A 415 -0.33 -10.11 -24.47
N LEU A 416 -1.47 -10.13 -25.15
CA LEU A 416 -2.73 -9.65 -24.57
C LEU A 416 -3.36 -10.76 -23.74
N VAL A 417 -3.66 -10.49 -22.47
CA VAL A 417 -4.42 -11.39 -21.60
C VAL A 417 -5.75 -10.71 -21.30
N THR A 418 -6.82 -11.21 -21.89
CA THR A 418 -8.12 -10.54 -21.88
C THR A 418 -9.16 -11.34 -21.13
N HIS A 419 -10.04 -10.65 -20.42
CA HIS A 419 -11.15 -11.24 -19.68
C HIS A 419 -12.50 -10.76 -20.19
N SER A 420 -13.46 -11.70 -20.31
CA SER A 420 -14.87 -11.38 -20.54
C SER A 420 -15.04 -10.47 -21.77
N PHE A 421 -15.67 -9.30 -21.61
CA PHE A 421 -15.90 -8.36 -22.70
C PHE A 421 -14.65 -7.85 -23.41
N SER A 422 -13.51 -7.74 -22.72
CA SER A 422 -12.28 -7.30 -23.38
C SER A 422 -11.75 -8.31 -24.38
N GLY A 423 -12.15 -9.58 -24.27
CA GLY A 423 -11.85 -10.59 -25.29
C GLY A 423 -12.48 -10.26 -26.64
N LEU A 424 -13.69 -9.68 -26.67
CA LEU A 424 -14.32 -9.23 -27.92
C LEU A 424 -13.60 -7.99 -28.49
N ILE A 425 -13.11 -7.10 -27.62
CA ILE A 425 -12.30 -5.94 -28.01
C ILE A 425 -10.98 -6.41 -28.63
N ALA A 426 -10.30 -7.39 -28.03
CA ALA A 426 -9.08 -7.98 -28.56
C ALA A 426 -9.32 -8.72 -29.89
N GLN A 427 -10.44 -9.44 -30.05
CA GLN A 427 -10.80 -10.02 -31.35
C GLN A 427 -10.94 -8.95 -32.44
N LYS A 428 -11.61 -7.83 -32.14
CA LYS A 428 -11.73 -6.70 -33.08
C LYS A 428 -10.38 -6.06 -33.38
N TYR A 429 -9.55 -5.88 -32.36
CA TYR A 429 -8.18 -5.37 -32.48
C TYR A 429 -7.35 -6.23 -33.45
N LEU A 430 -7.38 -7.56 -33.29
CA LEU A 430 -6.65 -8.48 -34.17
C LEU A 430 -7.14 -8.49 -35.63
N LEU A 431 -8.37 -8.04 -35.89
CA LEU A 431 -8.91 -7.88 -37.24
C LEU A 431 -8.52 -6.55 -37.89
N THR A 432 -7.97 -5.61 -37.12
CA THR A 432 -7.64 -4.27 -37.62
C THR A 432 -6.28 -4.31 -38.32
N PRO A 433 -6.18 -4.14 -39.65
CA PRO A 433 -4.91 -4.36 -40.36
C PRO A 433 -3.77 -3.42 -39.95
N SER A 434 -4.13 -2.23 -39.44
CA SER A 434 -3.18 -1.22 -38.94
C SER A 434 -2.89 -1.35 -37.44
N ALA A 435 -3.44 -2.35 -36.75
CA ALA A 435 -3.14 -2.57 -35.34
C ALA A 435 -1.66 -2.95 -35.16
N PRO A 436 -0.99 -2.44 -34.11
CA PRO A 436 0.34 -2.92 -33.74
C PRO A 436 0.37 -4.44 -33.54
N ALA A 437 1.53 -5.06 -33.76
CA ALA A 437 1.65 -6.49 -33.57
C ALA A 437 1.65 -6.87 -32.07
N VAL A 438 1.09 -8.04 -31.77
CA VAL A 438 1.16 -8.68 -30.44
C VAL A 438 1.78 -10.07 -30.59
N ALA A 439 2.52 -10.52 -29.57
CA ALA A 439 3.18 -11.83 -29.56
C ALA A 439 2.17 -12.98 -29.35
N GLY A 440 1.01 -12.69 -28.79
CA GLY A 440 -0.05 -13.66 -28.53
C GLY A 440 -1.32 -12.99 -27.99
N ALA A 441 -2.42 -13.74 -27.98
CA ALA A 441 -3.67 -13.32 -27.35
C ALA A 441 -4.32 -14.46 -26.57
N ALA A 442 -4.43 -14.28 -25.26
CA ALA A 442 -5.16 -15.16 -24.35
C ALA A 442 -6.54 -14.59 -24.05
N PHE A 443 -7.55 -15.44 -24.16
CA PHE A 443 -8.96 -15.13 -23.94
C PHE A 443 -9.47 -15.95 -22.76
N LEU A 444 -9.63 -15.31 -21.62
CA LEU A 444 -10.09 -15.91 -20.37
C LEU A 444 -11.57 -15.58 -20.18
N CYS A 445 -12.43 -16.60 -20.06
CA CYS A 445 -13.87 -16.47 -19.86
C CYS A 445 -14.49 -15.39 -20.78
N SER A 446 -14.07 -15.37 -22.05
CA SER A 446 -14.22 -14.22 -22.95
C SER A 446 -15.43 -14.32 -23.88
N VAL A 447 -16.04 -13.18 -24.17
CA VAL A 447 -17.20 -13.10 -25.07
C VAL A 447 -16.83 -13.59 -26.49
N PRO A 448 -17.61 -14.50 -27.09
CA PRO A 448 -17.31 -15.10 -28.39
C PRO A 448 -17.59 -14.12 -29.55
N PRO A 449 -17.13 -14.41 -30.78
CA PRO A 449 -17.28 -13.50 -31.92
C PRO A 449 -18.74 -13.20 -32.27
N SER A 450 -19.70 -14.07 -31.97
CA SER A 450 -21.14 -13.82 -32.16
C SER A 450 -21.73 -12.80 -31.18
N GLY A 451 -21.00 -12.43 -30.12
CA GLY A 451 -21.43 -11.51 -29.09
C GLY A 451 -22.51 -12.05 -28.15
N ASN A 452 -23.00 -11.19 -27.26
CA ASN A 452 -23.83 -11.62 -26.13
C ASN A 452 -25.23 -12.12 -26.50
N LYS A 453 -25.80 -11.65 -27.62
CA LYS A 453 -27.20 -11.97 -27.96
C LYS A 453 -27.40 -13.46 -28.21
N ALA A 454 -26.43 -14.10 -28.89
CA ALA A 454 -26.46 -15.54 -29.14
C ALA A 454 -26.36 -16.33 -27.82
N MET A 455 -25.39 -15.96 -26.98
CA MET A 455 -25.17 -16.55 -25.66
C MET A 455 -26.38 -16.43 -24.72
N VAL A 456 -26.96 -15.23 -24.59
CA VAL A 456 -28.20 -15.02 -23.81
C VAL A 456 -29.36 -15.83 -24.40
N GLY A 457 -29.45 -15.94 -25.72
CA GLY A 457 -30.45 -16.76 -26.39
C GLY A 457 -30.32 -18.26 -26.07
N ARG A 458 -29.10 -18.77 -25.85
CA ARG A 458 -28.86 -20.15 -25.41
C ARG A 458 -29.29 -20.35 -23.96
N PHE A 459 -28.88 -19.45 -23.07
CA PHE A 459 -29.28 -19.47 -21.66
C PHE A 459 -30.79 -19.44 -21.48
N LEU A 460 -31.50 -18.53 -22.19
CA LEU A 460 -32.96 -18.44 -22.12
C LEU A 460 -33.68 -19.74 -22.49
N ARG A 461 -33.12 -20.53 -23.42
CA ARG A 461 -33.68 -21.82 -23.83
C ARG A 461 -33.36 -22.95 -22.85
N ARG A 462 -32.19 -22.92 -22.21
CA ARG A 462 -31.71 -23.99 -21.33
C ARG A 462 -32.24 -23.84 -19.91
N ASP A 463 -32.16 -22.64 -19.36
CA ASP A 463 -32.59 -22.31 -18.00
C ASP A 463 -33.10 -20.87 -17.96
N PHE A 464 -34.42 -20.74 -18.17
CA PHE A 464 -35.10 -19.45 -18.22
C PHE A 464 -34.89 -18.64 -16.94
N PHE A 465 -34.95 -19.27 -15.76
CA PHE A 465 -34.84 -18.58 -14.47
C PHE A 465 -33.42 -18.12 -14.19
N LEU A 466 -32.42 -18.97 -14.46
CA LEU A 466 -31.01 -18.58 -14.35
C LEU A 466 -30.69 -17.45 -15.33
N SER A 467 -31.18 -17.54 -16.57
CA SER A 467 -30.98 -16.48 -17.57
C SER A 467 -31.56 -15.13 -17.11
N MET A 468 -32.73 -15.13 -16.48
CA MET A 468 -33.32 -13.90 -15.92
C MET A 468 -32.50 -13.36 -14.74
N ARG A 469 -32.00 -14.23 -13.85
CA ARG A 469 -31.15 -13.84 -12.72
C ARG A 469 -29.83 -13.24 -13.17
N ILE A 470 -29.14 -13.87 -14.13
CA ILE A 470 -27.89 -13.34 -14.72
C ILE A 470 -28.18 -12.03 -15.47
N THR A 471 -29.24 -11.98 -16.28
CA THR A 471 -29.61 -10.72 -16.96
C THR A 471 -29.85 -9.60 -15.97
N TRP A 472 -30.55 -9.86 -14.87
CA TRP A 472 -30.80 -8.88 -13.81
C TRP A 472 -29.53 -8.51 -13.03
N ALA A 473 -28.60 -9.47 -12.84
CA ALA A 473 -27.29 -9.19 -12.27
C ALA A 473 -26.57 -8.11 -13.06
N PHE A 474 -26.54 -8.19 -14.40
CA PHE A 474 -25.83 -7.20 -15.22
C PHE A 474 -26.66 -5.94 -15.48
N VAL A 475 -27.93 -6.05 -15.85
CA VAL A 475 -28.79 -4.90 -16.18
C VAL A 475 -29.19 -4.10 -14.94
N GLY A 476 -29.60 -4.80 -13.88
CA GLY A 476 -30.01 -4.20 -12.61
C GLY A 476 -28.86 -4.00 -11.62
N ARG A 477 -27.64 -4.46 -11.97
CA ARG A 477 -26.47 -4.48 -11.06
C ARG A 477 -26.78 -5.14 -9.71
N SER A 478 -27.60 -6.18 -9.68
CA SER A 478 -27.97 -6.84 -8.40
C SER A 478 -26.77 -7.47 -7.71
N PHE A 479 -25.71 -7.81 -8.45
CA PHE A 479 -24.44 -8.24 -7.87
C PHE A 479 -23.82 -7.18 -6.95
N ALA A 480 -24.09 -5.89 -7.15
CA ALA A 480 -23.54 -4.81 -6.34
C ALA A 480 -24.21 -4.71 -4.95
N THR A 481 -25.39 -5.31 -4.76
CA THR A 481 -26.18 -5.20 -3.53
C THR A 481 -26.54 -6.55 -2.90
N SER A 482 -26.36 -7.66 -3.62
CA SER A 482 -26.64 -9.02 -3.13
C SER A 482 -25.42 -9.93 -3.30
N LEU A 483 -24.89 -10.43 -2.18
CA LEU A 483 -23.76 -11.36 -2.17
C LEU A 483 -24.10 -12.66 -2.91
N ALA A 484 -25.34 -13.13 -2.81
CA ALA A 484 -25.80 -14.31 -3.53
C ALA A 484 -25.79 -14.08 -5.05
N ALA A 485 -26.25 -12.92 -5.52
CA ALA A 485 -26.19 -12.56 -6.93
C ALA A 485 -24.75 -12.33 -7.42
N CYS A 486 -23.89 -11.76 -6.57
CA CYS A 486 -22.47 -11.59 -6.85
C CYS A 486 -21.77 -12.94 -7.03
N ARG A 487 -21.95 -13.86 -6.07
CA ARG A 487 -21.38 -15.21 -6.15
C ARG A 487 -21.90 -15.93 -7.39
N GLU A 488 -23.20 -15.95 -7.60
CA GLU A 488 -23.78 -16.65 -8.74
C GLU A 488 -23.29 -16.12 -10.10
N ALA A 489 -23.06 -14.81 -10.23
CA ALA A 489 -22.59 -14.24 -11.47
C ALA A 489 -21.09 -14.47 -11.70
N PHE A 490 -20.26 -14.41 -10.65
CA PHE A 490 -18.82 -14.23 -10.83
C PHE A 490 -17.94 -15.34 -10.23
N PHE A 491 -18.37 -15.99 -9.15
CA PHE A 491 -17.48 -16.78 -8.29
C PHE A 491 -17.99 -18.18 -8.00
N SER A 492 -17.05 -19.09 -7.77
CA SER A 492 -17.33 -20.46 -7.39
C SER A 492 -17.93 -20.52 -5.97
N PRO A 493 -18.64 -21.61 -5.62
CA PRO A 493 -19.12 -21.83 -4.26
C PRO A 493 -18.01 -21.83 -3.20
N GLU A 494 -16.80 -22.25 -3.59
CA GLU A 494 -15.65 -22.42 -2.70
C GLU A 494 -14.99 -21.09 -2.30
N LEU A 495 -15.25 -19.98 -3.02
CA LEU A 495 -14.66 -18.69 -2.66
C LEU A 495 -15.10 -18.29 -1.23
N PRO A 496 -14.17 -17.97 -0.31
CA PRO A 496 -14.51 -17.53 1.04
C PRO A 496 -15.46 -16.32 1.02
N GLU A 497 -16.40 -16.28 1.95
CA GLU A 497 -17.37 -15.18 2.01
C GLU A 497 -16.70 -13.81 2.28
N ALA A 498 -15.58 -13.79 3.00
CA ALA A 498 -14.79 -12.58 3.23
C ALA A 498 -14.25 -12.00 1.91
N ASP A 499 -13.70 -12.85 1.04
CA ASP A 499 -13.22 -12.43 -0.29
C ASP A 499 -14.37 -12.02 -1.19
N LEU A 500 -15.48 -12.77 -1.17
CA LEU A 500 -16.68 -12.41 -1.91
C LEU A 500 -17.18 -10.99 -1.55
N LYS A 501 -17.20 -10.64 -0.25
CA LYS A 501 -17.58 -9.29 0.21
C LYS A 501 -16.62 -8.22 -0.30
N ARG A 502 -15.32 -8.50 -0.25
CA ARG A 502 -14.27 -7.59 -0.71
C ARG A 502 -14.38 -7.34 -2.22
N TYR A 503 -14.50 -8.40 -3.03
CA TYR A 503 -14.64 -8.29 -4.47
C TYR A 503 -15.99 -7.67 -4.88
N GLN A 504 -17.07 -7.99 -4.16
CA GLN A 504 -18.36 -7.33 -4.37
C GLN A 504 -18.25 -5.81 -4.19
N ALA A 505 -17.50 -5.33 -3.18
CA ALA A 505 -17.34 -3.90 -2.95
C ALA A 505 -16.65 -3.20 -4.13
N GLU A 506 -15.64 -3.84 -4.75
CA GLU A 506 -14.99 -3.32 -5.96
C GLU A 506 -15.93 -3.36 -7.18
N LEU A 507 -16.66 -4.46 -7.39
CA LEU A 507 -17.70 -4.58 -8.42
C LEU A 507 -18.82 -3.55 -8.25
N ALA A 508 -19.19 -3.24 -7.02
CA ALA A 508 -20.19 -2.22 -6.68
C ALA A 508 -19.67 -0.80 -6.97
N ALA A 509 -18.40 -0.54 -6.66
CA ALA A 509 -17.72 0.72 -6.96
C ALA A 509 -17.51 0.94 -8.47
N ALA A 510 -17.57 -0.12 -9.28
CA ALA A 510 -17.42 -0.02 -10.72
C ALA A 510 -18.42 0.97 -11.33
N SER A 511 -17.96 1.61 -12.40
CA SER A 511 -18.74 2.63 -13.09
C SER A 511 -20.03 2.03 -13.65
N PRO A 512 -21.19 2.69 -13.49
CA PRO A 512 -22.43 2.25 -14.14
C PRO A 512 -22.39 2.45 -15.66
N VAL A 513 -21.32 3.06 -16.19
CA VAL A 513 -21.11 3.22 -17.62
C VAL A 513 -20.88 1.85 -18.24
N ARG A 514 -21.71 1.50 -19.22
CA ARG A 514 -21.49 0.27 -19.98
C ARG A 514 -20.19 0.38 -20.77
N LEU A 515 -19.42 -0.69 -20.78
CA LEU A 515 -18.16 -0.71 -21.52
C LEU A 515 -18.40 -0.53 -23.03
N LEU A 516 -19.34 -1.28 -23.60
CA LEU A 516 -19.68 -1.23 -25.02
C LEU A 516 -21.09 -0.69 -25.27
N ASP A 517 -21.26 -0.01 -26.40
CA ASP A 517 -22.58 0.30 -26.94
C ASP A 517 -23.18 -0.99 -27.51
N LEU A 518 -24.18 -1.56 -26.84
CA LEU A 518 -24.80 -2.81 -27.26
C LEU A 518 -25.52 -2.68 -28.62
N LYS A 519 -26.06 -1.50 -28.95
CA LYS A 519 -26.72 -1.28 -30.25
C LYS A 519 -25.68 -1.26 -31.37
N ASP A 520 -24.54 -0.62 -31.14
CA ASP A 520 -23.45 -0.57 -32.11
C ASP A 520 -22.76 -1.93 -32.25
N MET A 521 -22.45 -2.57 -31.12
CA MET A 521 -21.86 -3.92 -31.07
C MET A 521 -22.69 -4.93 -31.87
N THR A 522 -24.02 -4.90 -31.75
CA THR A 522 -24.91 -5.82 -32.49
C THR A 522 -24.82 -5.64 -34.02
N LYS A 523 -24.34 -4.49 -34.51
CA LYS A 523 -24.09 -4.27 -35.94
C LYS A 523 -22.74 -4.80 -36.41
N GLN A 524 -21.82 -5.04 -35.48
CA GLN A 524 -20.45 -5.46 -35.77
C GLN A 524 -20.21 -6.96 -35.57
N VAL A 525 -21.11 -7.64 -34.85
CA VAL A 525 -21.06 -9.10 -34.63
C VAL A 525 -22.03 -9.84 -35.56
N PRO A 526 -21.73 -11.08 -36.01
CA PRO A 526 -20.52 -11.84 -35.70
C PRO A 526 -19.25 -11.25 -36.34
N LEU A 527 -18.13 -11.30 -35.62
CA LEU A 527 -16.84 -10.88 -36.16
C LEU A 527 -16.36 -11.85 -37.27
N PRO A 528 -15.76 -11.36 -38.37
CA PRO A 528 -15.23 -12.20 -39.43
C PRO A 528 -14.01 -13.00 -38.95
N GLN A 529 -13.76 -14.17 -39.55
CA GLN A 529 -12.58 -14.96 -39.25
C GLN A 529 -11.28 -14.17 -39.56
N PRO A 530 -10.29 -14.14 -38.65
CA PRO A 530 -9.02 -13.48 -38.90
C PRO A 530 -8.22 -14.23 -39.96
N ARG A 531 -7.70 -13.50 -40.97
CA ARG A 531 -6.89 -14.09 -42.06
C ARG A 531 -5.54 -14.63 -41.59
N SER A 532 -4.96 -13.97 -40.59
CA SER A 532 -3.72 -14.35 -39.91
C SER A 532 -3.77 -13.75 -38.51
N ALA A 533 -3.44 -14.55 -37.50
CA ALA A 533 -3.45 -14.09 -36.11
C ALA A 533 -2.22 -14.64 -35.39
N PRO A 534 -1.74 -13.94 -34.36
CA PRO A 534 -0.68 -14.45 -33.49
C PRO A 534 -1.13 -15.74 -32.79
N PRO A 535 -0.21 -16.45 -32.10
CA PRO A 535 -0.58 -17.54 -31.20
C PRO A 535 -1.74 -17.14 -30.27
N ARG A 536 -2.68 -18.07 -30.05
CA ARG A 536 -3.91 -17.83 -29.29
C ARG A 536 -4.11 -18.88 -28.21
N PHE A 537 -4.78 -18.47 -27.14
CA PHE A 537 -5.17 -19.34 -26.03
C PHE A 537 -6.59 -19.00 -25.61
N VAL A 538 -7.43 -20.01 -25.39
CA VAL A 538 -8.82 -19.83 -24.99
C VAL A 538 -9.09 -20.69 -23.77
N LEU A 539 -9.46 -20.04 -22.67
CA LEU A 539 -9.76 -20.66 -21.39
C LEU A 539 -11.13 -20.21 -20.88
N GLY A 540 -11.89 -21.14 -20.30
CA GLY A 540 -13.11 -20.84 -19.56
C GLY A 540 -13.30 -21.77 -18.36
N GLY A 541 -14.26 -21.42 -17.51
CA GLY A 541 -14.62 -22.21 -16.35
C GLY A 541 -15.88 -23.05 -16.56
N GLU A 542 -15.91 -24.25 -16.01
CA GLU A 542 -17.10 -25.11 -16.03
C GLU A 542 -18.31 -24.49 -15.31
N LEU A 543 -18.05 -23.72 -14.25
CA LEU A 543 -19.09 -23.04 -13.45
C LEU A 543 -19.40 -21.62 -13.96
N ASP A 544 -18.80 -21.19 -15.07
CA ASP A 544 -19.07 -19.88 -15.66
C ASP A 544 -20.51 -19.81 -16.21
N LYS A 545 -21.32 -18.96 -15.55
CA LYS A 545 -22.73 -18.71 -15.89
C LYS A 545 -22.91 -17.45 -16.74
N VAL A 546 -21.82 -16.73 -17.02
CA VAL A 546 -21.81 -15.52 -17.85
C VAL A 546 -21.34 -15.87 -19.25
N VAL A 547 -20.23 -16.59 -19.37
CA VAL A 547 -19.69 -17.11 -20.63
C VAL A 547 -19.66 -18.64 -20.52
N ASP A 548 -20.69 -19.28 -21.07
CA ASP A 548 -20.84 -20.73 -20.99
C ASP A 548 -19.75 -21.48 -21.77
N VAL A 549 -19.59 -22.78 -21.45
CA VAL A 549 -18.65 -23.67 -22.15
C VAL A 549 -18.87 -23.68 -23.67
N GLU A 550 -20.12 -23.54 -24.15
CA GLU A 550 -20.42 -23.42 -25.58
C GLU A 550 -19.85 -22.13 -26.19
N ALA A 551 -19.91 -20.99 -25.50
CA ALA A 551 -19.23 -19.77 -25.92
C ALA A 551 -17.71 -19.92 -25.96
N VAL A 552 -17.13 -20.62 -24.97
CA VAL A 552 -15.68 -20.91 -24.92
C VAL A 552 -15.28 -21.77 -26.12
N GLN A 553 -16.06 -22.79 -26.44
CA GLN A 553 -15.86 -23.65 -27.61
C GLN A 553 -16.02 -22.88 -28.92
N GLU A 554 -17.01 -21.99 -29.02
CA GLU A 554 -17.22 -21.11 -30.17
C GLU A 554 -16.01 -20.20 -30.40
N LEU A 555 -15.51 -19.56 -29.34
CA LEU A 555 -14.32 -18.71 -29.41
C LEU A 555 -13.06 -19.52 -29.76
N ALA A 556 -12.89 -20.71 -29.19
CA ALA A 556 -11.77 -21.59 -29.49
C ALA A 556 -11.77 -22.04 -30.96
N ALA A 557 -12.95 -22.40 -31.51
CA ALA A 557 -13.13 -22.72 -32.91
C ALA A 557 -12.83 -21.50 -33.81
N TYR A 558 -13.28 -20.30 -33.43
CA TYR A 558 -12.93 -19.06 -34.10
C TYR A 558 -11.42 -18.77 -34.04
N CYS A 559 -10.77 -19.12 -32.93
CA CYS A 559 -9.33 -19.00 -32.77
C CYS A 559 -8.55 -20.14 -33.42
N GLY A 560 -9.19 -21.21 -33.92
CA GLY A 560 -8.50 -22.38 -34.47
C GLY A 560 -7.60 -23.09 -33.46
N VAL A 561 -7.97 -23.08 -32.16
CA VAL A 561 -7.22 -23.70 -31.07
C VAL A 561 -8.14 -24.59 -30.22
N PRO A 562 -7.62 -25.61 -29.52
CA PRO A 562 -8.43 -26.36 -28.57
C PRO A 562 -8.84 -25.48 -27.37
N PRO A 563 -10.09 -25.58 -26.87
CA PRO A 563 -10.50 -24.88 -25.65
C PRO A 563 -9.89 -25.54 -24.41
N VAL A 564 -9.49 -24.73 -23.43
CA VAL A 564 -9.19 -25.17 -22.07
C VAL A 564 -10.40 -24.87 -21.18
N VAL A 565 -11.06 -25.91 -20.68
CA VAL A 565 -12.20 -25.75 -19.76
C VAL A 565 -11.78 -26.31 -18.40
N LEU A 566 -11.70 -25.44 -17.39
CA LEU A 566 -11.26 -25.82 -16.06
C LEU A 566 -12.45 -26.20 -15.17
N PRO A 567 -12.47 -27.44 -14.61
CA PRO A 567 -13.53 -27.87 -13.71
C PRO A 567 -13.64 -27.00 -12.47
N GLY A 568 -14.85 -26.71 -12.01
CA GLY A 568 -15.06 -25.93 -10.77
C GLY A 568 -14.64 -24.45 -10.81
N LEU A 569 -14.12 -23.94 -11.93
CA LEU A 569 -13.76 -22.53 -12.09
C LEU A 569 -14.98 -21.70 -12.53
N ALA A 570 -15.16 -20.51 -11.96
CA ALA A 570 -16.23 -19.57 -12.34
C ALA A 570 -15.73 -18.44 -13.26
N HIS A 571 -16.57 -17.40 -13.47
CA HIS A 571 -16.31 -16.34 -14.46
C HIS A 571 -15.07 -15.49 -14.15
N ASP A 572 -14.92 -15.03 -12.91
CA ASP A 572 -13.81 -14.17 -12.48
C ASP A 572 -12.59 -15.02 -12.13
N CYS A 573 -12.12 -15.78 -13.11
CA CYS A 573 -11.05 -16.76 -12.97
C CYS A 573 -9.74 -16.22 -12.38
N MET A 574 -9.51 -14.90 -12.39
CA MET A 574 -8.32 -14.28 -11.80
C MET A 574 -8.46 -13.98 -10.30
N LEU A 575 -9.68 -14.01 -9.77
CA LEU A 575 -10.01 -13.73 -8.36
C LEU A 575 -10.67 -14.93 -7.66
N ASP A 576 -11.14 -15.91 -8.43
CA ASP A 576 -11.84 -17.10 -7.95
C ASP A 576 -10.98 -17.96 -7.01
N ALA A 577 -11.62 -18.85 -6.23
CA ALA A 577 -10.92 -19.79 -5.34
C ALA A 577 -9.91 -20.67 -6.11
N ARG A 578 -10.21 -20.98 -7.37
CA ARG A 578 -9.36 -21.78 -8.26
C ARG A 578 -8.49 -20.94 -9.21
N TRP A 579 -8.20 -19.68 -8.87
CA TRP A 579 -7.45 -18.79 -9.76
C TRP A 579 -6.11 -19.35 -10.23
N ARG A 580 -5.45 -20.14 -9.37
CA ARG A 580 -4.13 -20.71 -9.65
C ARG A 580 -4.17 -21.70 -10.81
N ASP A 581 -5.25 -22.48 -10.95
CA ASP A 581 -5.40 -23.42 -12.06
C ASP A 581 -5.48 -22.68 -13.40
N ALA A 582 -6.18 -21.54 -13.42
CA ALA A 582 -6.26 -20.67 -14.60
C ALA A 582 -4.90 -20.03 -14.93
N ALA A 583 -4.17 -19.58 -13.90
CA ALA A 583 -2.83 -19.00 -14.06
C ALA A 583 -1.81 -20.04 -14.56
N ASP A 584 -1.83 -21.25 -14.02
CA ASP A 584 -0.94 -22.36 -14.41
C ASP A 584 -1.22 -22.79 -15.87
N ALA A 585 -2.49 -22.91 -16.26
CA ALA A 585 -2.86 -23.24 -17.64
C ALA A 585 -2.40 -22.16 -18.63
N LEU A 586 -2.60 -20.87 -18.30
CA LEU A 586 -2.12 -19.76 -19.11
C LEU A 586 -0.59 -19.75 -19.19
N ARG A 587 0.11 -19.99 -18.08
CA ARG A 587 1.56 -20.06 -18.05
C ARG A 587 2.10 -21.20 -18.91
N GLY A 588 1.49 -22.37 -18.85
CA GLY A 588 1.89 -23.52 -19.67
C GLY A 588 1.85 -23.20 -21.17
N TRP A 589 0.85 -22.41 -21.61
CA TRP A 589 0.82 -21.90 -22.98
C TRP A 589 1.87 -20.82 -23.23
N LEU A 590 2.04 -19.85 -22.32
CA LEU A 590 3.02 -18.76 -22.46
C LEU A 590 4.47 -19.26 -22.53
N ASP A 591 4.81 -20.30 -21.76
CA ASP A 591 6.15 -20.89 -21.77
C ASP A 591 6.48 -21.63 -23.09
N GLY A 592 5.48 -21.83 -23.96
CA GLY A 592 5.64 -22.36 -25.32
C GLY A 592 5.68 -21.31 -26.44
N LEU A 593 5.55 -20.02 -26.11
CA LEU A 593 5.76 -18.88 -27.03
C LEU A 593 7.24 -18.48 -27.07
#